data_AF-A0A1Y3QZI0-F1
#
_entry.id   AF-A0A1Y3QZI0-F1
#
_cell.length_a   1.000
_cell.length_b   1.000
_cell.length_c   1.000
_cell.angle_alpha   90.00
_cell.angle_beta   90.00
_cell.angle_gamma   90.00
#
_symmetry.space_group_name_H-M   'P 1'
#
loop_
_entity.id
_entity.type
_entity.pdbx_description
1 polymer ?
#
loop_
_entity_poly.entity_id
_entity_poly.type
_entity_poly.pdbx_seq_one_letter_code
_entity_poly.pdbx_strand_id
1 'polypeptide(L)'
;MMTRHEKRLAEVLLDAIGGLEGEQAVERLFGLGLVNLRACEQRAVRARVDRLAEEGVPRCEAMHVTADEFCCSYEKVRSYYYNTYKS
;
A
#
# COMPACT_ATOMS: atom_id res chain seq x y z
N MET A 1 -10.74 2.88 -17.32
CA MET A 1 -11.90 2.00 -17.62
C MET A 1 -11.42 0.57 -17.54
N MET A 2 -12.13 -0.31 -16.82
CA MET A 2 -11.72 -1.72 -16.70
C MET A 2 -12.01 -2.50 -17.98
N THR A 3 -11.09 -3.38 -18.35
CA THR A 3 -11.23 -4.38 -19.41
C THR A 3 -12.30 -5.41 -19.04
N ARG A 4 -12.78 -6.16 -20.05
CA ARG A 4 -13.74 -7.25 -19.83
C ARG A 4 -13.17 -8.33 -18.88
N HIS A 5 -11.88 -8.60 -18.98
CA HIS A 5 -11.20 -9.55 -18.11
C HIS A 5 -11.18 -9.07 -16.66
N GLU A 6 -10.79 -7.81 -16.43
CA GLU A 6 -10.77 -7.22 -15.08
C GLU A 6 -12.17 -7.20 -14.44
N LYS A 7 -13.24 -6.97 -15.23
CA LYS A 7 -14.62 -7.07 -14.72
C LYS A 7 -14.95 -8.48 -14.24
N ARG A 8 -14.56 -9.51 -15.00
CA ARG A 8 -14.77 -10.91 -14.61
C ARG A 8 -13.99 -11.28 -13.35
N LEU A 9 -12.76 -10.78 -13.21
CA LEU A 9 -11.99 -10.97 -11.98
C LEU A 9 -12.63 -10.25 -10.79
N ALA A 10 -13.13 -9.03 -10.99
CA ALA A 10 -13.82 -8.28 -9.94
C ALA A 10 -15.08 -9.01 -9.44
N GLU A 11 -15.86 -9.64 -10.32
CA GLU A 11 -17.00 -10.48 -9.92
C GLU A 11 -16.58 -11.62 -8.97
N VAL A 12 -15.47 -12.31 -9.27
CA VAL A 12 -14.94 -13.38 -8.40
C VAL A 12 -14.46 -12.82 -7.05
N LEU A 13 -13.79 -11.67 -7.06
CA LEU A 13 -13.32 -11.03 -5.83
C LEU A 13 -14.50 -10.58 -4.94
N LEU A 14 -15.54 -10.03 -5.54
CA LEU A 14 -16.74 -9.58 -4.85
C LEU A 14 -17.50 -10.76 -4.20
N ASP A 15 -17.57 -11.89 -4.89
CA ASP A 15 -18.13 -13.13 -4.32
C ASP A 15 -17.31 -13.61 -3.12
N ALA A 16 -15.97 -13.58 -3.23
CA ALA A 16 -15.06 -14.03 -2.17
C ALA A 16 -15.09 -13.17 -0.89
N ILE A 17 -15.55 -11.93 -0.97
CA ILE A 17 -15.68 -10.99 0.16
C ILE A 17 -17.14 -10.67 0.52
N GLY A 18 -18.11 -11.30 -0.14
CA GLY A 18 -19.53 -11.01 0.04
C GLY A 18 -19.99 -11.21 1.49
N GLY A 19 -20.67 -10.21 2.05
CA GLY A 19 -21.19 -10.25 3.43
C GLY A 19 -20.14 -10.02 4.52
N LEU A 20 -18.89 -9.73 4.16
CA LEU A 20 -17.85 -9.32 5.11
C LEU A 20 -17.87 -7.81 5.32
N GLU A 21 -17.62 -7.38 6.56
CA GLU A 21 -17.33 -5.98 6.86
C GLU A 21 -15.95 -5.57 6.33
N GLY A 22 -15.69 -4.27 6.21
CA GLY A 22 -14.50 -3.74 5.53
C GLY A 22 -13.17 -4.36 5.97
N GLU A 23 -12.92 -4.45 7.27
CA GLU A 23 -11.69 -5.06 7.82
C GLU A 23 -11.61 -6.57 7.49
N GLN A 24 -12.71 -7.30 7.68
CA GLN A 24 -12.78 -8.73 7.38
C GLN A 24 -12.57 -9.03 5.89
N ALA A 25 -13.10 -8.19 5.01
CA ALA A 25 -12.90 -8.31 3.57
C ALA A 25 -11.42 -8.11 3.19
N VAL A 26 -10.75 -7.13 3.81
CA VAL A 26 -9.31 -6.90 3.60
C VAL A 26 -8.50 -8.09 4.10
N GLU A 27 -8.72 -8.53 5.34
CA GLU A 27 -8.04 -9.72 5.90
C GLU A 27 -8.24 -10.95 5.02
N ARG A 28 -9.45 -11.15 4.49
CA ARG A 28 -9.77 -12.24 3.58
C ARG A 28 -8.95 -12.17 2.30
N LEU A 29 -8.84 -11.00 1.67
CA LEU A 29 -8.03 -10.81 0.45
C LEU A 29 -6.54 -11.03 0.72
N PHE A 30 -6.04 -10.62 1.89
CA PHE A 30 -4.66 -10.92 2.33
C PHE A 30 -4.44 -12.42 2.49
N GLY A 31 -5.34 -13.12 3.21
CA GLY A 31 -5.24 -14.56 3.43
C GLY A 31 -5.33 -15.39 2.15
N LEU A 32 -6.01 -14.88 1.12
CA LEU A 32 -6.08 -15.51 -0.20
C LEU A 32 -4.87 -15.19 -1.11
N GLY A 33 -3.96 -14.31 -0.69
CA GLY A 33 -2.80 -13.91 -1.49
C GLY A 33 -3.15 -13.05 -2.71
N LEU A 34 -4.32 -12.38 -2.69
CA LEU A 34 -4.84 -11.59 -3.81
C LEU A 34 -4.41 -10.11 -3.74
N VAL A 35 -3.66 -9.75 -2.69
CA VAL A 35 -3.15 -8.39 -2.47
C VAL A 35 -1.64 -8.38 -2.65
N ASN A 36 -1.15 -7.44 -3.47
CA ASN A 36 0.28 -7.20 -3.58
C ASN A 36 0.77 -6.40 -2.35
N LEU A 37 1.25 -7.13 -1.34
CA LEU A 37 1.75 -6.56 -0.07
C LEU A 37 2.82 -5.48 -0.29
N ARG A 38 3.72 -5.70 -1.25
CA ARG A 38 4.78 -4.74 -1.55
C ARG A 38 4.22 -3.43 -2.09
N ALA A 39 3.24 -3.49 -3.00
CA ALA A 39 2.60 -2.31 -3.54
C ALA A 39 1.82 -1.55 -2.44
N CYS A 40 1.14 -2.27 -1.56
CA CYS A 40 0.48 -1.70 -0.39
C CYS A 40 1.47 -0.99 0.55
N GLU A 41 2.56 -1.66 0.90
CA GLU A 41 3.62 -1.12 1.76
C GLU A 41 4.24 0.13 1.14
N GLN A 42 4.58 0.07 -0.15
CA GLN A 42 5.15 1.22 -0.86
C GLN A 42 4.19 2.42 -0.87
N ARG A 43 2.89 2.19 -1.10
CA ARG A 43 1.87 3.24 -1.04
C ARG A 43 1.77 3.84 0.37
N ALA A 44 1.76 3.00 1.40
CA ALA A 44 1.66 3.44 2.79
C ALA A 44 2.87 4.29 3.21
N VAL A 45 4.08 3.84 2.87
CA VAL A 45 5.33 4.58 3.10
C VAL A 45 5.32 5.94 2.41
N ARG A 46 4.94 5.99 1.12
CA ARG A 46 4.84 7.26 0.38
C ARG A 46 3.89 8.24 1.05
N ALA A 47 2.67 7.77 1.34
CA ALA A 47 1.64 8.60 1.97
C ALA A 47 2.08 9.13 3.34
N ARG A 48 2.86 8.36 4.11
CA ARG A 48 3.38 8.82 5.40
C ARG A 48 4.44 9.89 5.26
N VAL A 49 5.40 9.71 4.35
CA VAL A 49 6.43 10.73 4.07
C VAL A 49 5.79 12.01 3.57
N ASP A 50 4.81 11.92 2.67
CA ASP A 50 4.09 13.09 2.15
C ASP A 50 3.34 13.85 3.25
N ARG A 51 2.64 13.13 4.14
CA ARG A 51 1.94 13.75 5.28
C ARG A 51 2.90 14.50 6.21
N LEU A 52 4.04 13.90 6.55
CA LEU A 52 5.05 14.55 7.39
C LEU A 52 5.62 15.81 6.71
N ALA A 53 5.82 15.75 5.38
CA ALA A 53 6.25 16.92 4.62
C ALA A 53 5.19 18.03 4.61
N GLU A 54 3.90 17.69 4.52
CA GLU A 54 2.78 18.64 4.64
C GLU A 54 2.72 19.27 6.04
N GLU A 55 3.09 18.52 7.08
CA GLU A 55 3.24 19.00 8.46
C GLU A 55 4.50 19.88 8.67
N GLY A 56 5.32 20.07 7.62
CA GLY A 56 6.52 20.91 7.64
C GLY A 56 7.82 20.19 8.00
N VAL A 57 7.79 18.87 8.18
CA VAL A 57 8.98 18.07 8.47
C VAL A 57 9.88 18.01 7.22
N PRO A 58 11.19 18.29 7.33
CA PRO A 58 12.11 18.14 6.22
C PRO A 58 12.08 16.71 5.66
N ARG A 59 12.05 16.58 4.32
CA ARG A 59 11.85 15.27 3.66
C ARG A 59 12.81 14.17 4.13
N CYS A 60 14.09 14.49 4.38
CA CYS A 60 15.05 13.49 4.88
C CYS A 60 14.67 12.98 6.27
N GLU A 61 14.21 13.87 7.16
CA GLU A 61 13.75 13.52 8.50
C GLU A 61 12.44 12.74 8.43
N ALA A 62 11.50 13.15 7.56
CA ALA A 62 10.26 12.42 7.31
C ALA A 62 10.51 10.97 6.87
N MET A 63 11.55 10.74 6.05
CA MET A 63 11.96 9.39 5.65
C MET A 63 12.57 8.57 6.80
N HIS A 64 13.32 9.19 7.71
CA HIS A 64 13.83 8.51 8.91
C HIS A 64 12.69 8.11 9.85
N VAL A 65 11.79 9.04 10.15
CA VAL A 65 10.60 8.77 10.99
C VAL A 65 9.76 7.65 10.37
N THR A 66 9.52 7.70 9.06
CA THR A 66 8.77 6.63 8.37
C THR A 66 9.51 5.30 8.41
N ALA A 67 10.85 5.29 8.34
CA ALA A 67 11.63 4.07 8.43
C ALA A 67 11.47 3.41 9.80
N ASP A 68 11.49 4.20 10.87
CA ASP A 68 11.27 3.74 12.24
C ASP A 68 9.83 3.22 12.45
N GLU A 69 8.82 3.95 11.99
CA GLU A 69 7.40 3.55 12.08
C GLU A 69 7.10 2.24 11.35
N PHE A 70 7.74 2.02 10.20
CA PHE A 70 7.58 0.81 9.38
C PHE A 70 8.62 -0.27 9.69
N CYS A 71 9.44 -0.10 10.75
CA CYS A 71 10.47 -1.04 11.17
C CYS A 71 11.40 -1.48 10.01
N CYS A 72 11.82 -0.54 9.17
CA CYS A 72 12.61 -0.83 7.98
C CYS A 72 13.78 0.14 7.80
N SER A 73 14.62 -0.09 6.78
CA SER A 73 15.76 0.79 6.55
C SER A 73 15.34 2.09 5.86
N TYR A 74 16.05 3.18 6.17
CA TYR A 74 15.96 4.44 5.44
C TYR A 74 16.08 4.24 3.92
N GLU A 75 16.99 3.36 3.50
CA GLU A 75 17.20 3.00 2.09
C GLU A 75 15.95 2.38 1.44
N LYS A 76 15.22 1.54 2.17
CA LYS A 76 13.95 0.98 1.70
C LYS A 76 12.91 2.08 1.52
N VAL A 77 12.77 2.98 2.49
CA VAL A 77 11.85 4.13 2.41
C VAL A 77 12.21 5.03 1.23
N ARG A 78 13.49 5.39 1.10
CA ARG A 78 13.98 6.23 -0.01
C ARG A 78 13.69 5.58 -1.36
N SER A 79 13.97 4.28 -1.49
CA SER A 79 13.63 3.53 -2.70
C SER A 79 12.13 3.52 -2.96
N TYR A 80 11.31 3.28 -1.94
CA TYR A 80 9.86 3.27 -2.08
C TYR A 80 9.31 4.63 -2.46
N TYR A 81 9.89 5.72 -1.96
CA TYR A 81 9.45 7.09 -2.21
C TYR A 81 9.85 7.60 -3.60
N TYR A 82 11.08 7.37 -4.06
CA TYR A 82 11.53 7.90 -5.34
C TYR A 82 11.28 6.95 -6.52
N ASN A 83 11.29 5.64 -6.29
CA ASN A 83 11.23 4.69 -7.39
C ASN A 83 9.79 4.24 -7.66
N THR A 84 9.23 4.61 -8.81
CA THR A 84 7.88 4.19 -9.26
C THR A 84 7.92 2.95 -10.18
N TYR A 85 9.12 2.50 -10.57
CA TYR A 85 9.32 1.50 -11.64
C TYR A 85 8.96 0.05 -11.25
N LYS A 86 8.62 -0.22 -9.99
CA LYS A 86 8.31 -1.57 -9.48
C LYS A 86 6.97 -1.61 -8.72
N SER A 87 5.99 -0.86 -9.21
CA SER A 87 4.61 -0.86 -8.71
C SER A 87 3.79 -1.92 -9.43
#